data_AF-A0A645F2X3-F1
#
_entry.id   AF-A0A645F2X3-F1
#
_cell.length_a   1.000
_cell.length_b   1.000
_cell.length_c   1.000
_cell.angle_alpha   90.00
_cell.angle_beta   90.00
_cell.angle_gamma   90.00
#
_symmetry.space_group_name_H-M   'P 1'
#
loop_
_entity.id
_entity.type
_entity.pdbx_description
1 polymer ?
#
loop_
_entity_poly.entity_id
_entity_poly.type
_entity_poly.pdbx_seq_one_letter_code
_entity_poly.pdbx_strand_id
1 'polypeptide(L)'
;MFNIDFPLSTQILMVVTLMLSTKGIAGVPGASIIVIAATAAAFGLPVEGVAIILGVDRVMDMARTCCNVFGNCIATVIVARWEKELPNEVLVEAYAKSYDD
;
A
#
# COMPACT_ATOMS: atom_id res chain seq x y z
N MET A 1 18.08 -15.12 -8.52
CA MET A 1 19.29 -14.43 -8.02
C MET A 1 20.03 -15.25 -6.95
N PHE A 2 19.34 -15.91 -6.01
CA PHE A 2 20.00 -16.68 -4.92
C PHE A 2 19.67 -18.18 -4.88
N ASN A 3 18.91 -18.69 -5.86
CA ASN A 3 18.53 -20.11 -5.98
C ASN A 3 17.89 -20.70 -4.69
N ILE A 4 17.06 -19.90 -4.02
CA ILE A 4 16.29 -20.30 -2.84
C ILE A 4 14.90 -20.70 -3.30
N ASP A 5 14.51 -21.94 -3.05
CA ASP A 5 13.17 -22.44 -3.34
C ASP A 5 12.19 -22.02 -2.24
N PHE A 6 11.23 -21.18 -2.60
CA PHE A 6 10.10 -20.83 -1.74
C PHE A 6 8.83 -21.52 -2.26
N PRO A 7 8.34 -22.59 -1.59
CA PRO A 7 7.06 -23.17 -1.94
C PRO A 7 5.94 -22.14 -1.79
N LEU A 8 4.87 -22.29 -2.57
CA LEU A 8 3.76 -21.32 -2.62
C LEU A 8 3.15 -21.03 -1.24
N SER A 9 3.12 -22.03 -0.36
CA SER A 9 2.67 -21.88 1.03
C SER A 9 3.51 -20.87 1.81
N THR A 10 4.84 -20.91 1.67
CA THR A 10 5.74 -19.95 2.31
C THR A 10 5.59 -18.56 1.71
N GLN A 11 5.35 -18.45 0.40
CA GLN A 11 5.10 -17.15 -0.24
C GLN A 11 3.82 -16.49 0.28
N ILE A 12 2.73 -17.26 0.41
CA ILE A 12 1.47 -16.77 0.99
C ILE A 12 1.70 -16.34 2.44
N LEU A 13 2.40 -17.15 3.24
CA LEU A 13 2.71 -16.82 4.63
C LEU A 13 3.55 -15.53 4.75
N MET A 14 4.54 -15.35 3.86
CA MET A 14 5.34 -14.13 3.77
C MET A 14 4.47 -12.91 3.50
N VAL A 15 3.58 -12.98 2.50
CA VAL A 15 2.68 -11.87 2.15
C VAL A 15 1.74 -11.54 3.31
N VAL A 16 1.16 -12.53 3.97
CA VAL A 16 0.27 -12.32 5.12
C VAL A 16 1.03 -11.65 6.28
N THR A 17 2.22 -12.16 6.59
CA THR A 17 3.07 -11.60 7.66
C THR A 17 3.46 -10.15 7.35
N LEU A 18 3.87 -9.88 6.10
CA LEU A 18 4.18 -8.54 5.62
C LEU A 18 2.97 -7.62 5.75
N MET A 19 1.79 -8.05 5.32
CA MET A 19 0.55 -7.27 5.41
C MET A 19 0.21 -6.92 6.85
N LEU A 20 0.30 -7.88 7.78
CA LEU A 20 0.05 -7.62 9.21
C LEU A 20 1.09 -6.64 9.80
N SER A 21 2.37 -6.85 9.51
CA SER A 21 3.45 -6.01 10.05
C SER A 21 3.35 -4.55 9.60
N THR A 22 2.93 -4.29 8.36
CA THR A 22 2.82 -2.93 7.81
C THR A 22 1.72 -2.08 8.46
N LYS A 23 0.68 -2.71 9.02
CA LYS A 23 -0.40 -2.00 9.74
C LYS A 23 0.03 -1.52 11.14
N GLY A 24 1.09 -2.11 11.72
CA GLY A 24 1.61 -1.75 13.04
C GLY A 24 2.57 -0.55 13.07
N ILE A 25 3.03 -0.07 11.91
CA ILE A 25 4.03 1.00 11.79
C ILE A 25 3.36 2.25 11.20
N ALA A 26 2.37 2.79 11.91
CA ALA A 26 1.74 4.05 11.51
C ALA A 26 2.65 5.22 11.89
N GLY A 27 3.31 5.86 10.91
CA GLY A 27 3.81 7.23 11.05
C GLY A 27 5.32 7.47 10.99
N VAL A 28 6.16 6.48 10.67
CA VAL A 28 7.61 6.69 10.54
C VAL A 28 8.02 6.78 9.06
N PRO A 29 8.57 7.92 8.59
CA PRO A 29 9.16 8.02 7.25
C PRO A 29 10.29 7.00 7.08
N GLY A 30 10.28 6.23 5.98
CA GLY A 30 11.28 5.19 5.71
C GLY A 30 11.05 3.86 6.45
N ALA A 31 9.88 3.66 7.07
CA ALA A 31 9.49 2.38 7.67
C ALA A 31 9.56 1.19 6.71
N SER A 32 9.37 1.42 5.40
CA SER A 32 9.44 0.38 4.36
C SER A 32 10.76 -0.38 4.38
N ILE A 33 11.88 0.32 4.54
CA ILE A 33 13.22 -0.27 4.57
C ILE A 33 13.40 -1.18 5.77
N ILE A 34 12.93 -0.74 6.94
CA ILE A 34 13.01 -1.49 8.19
C ILE A 34 12.18 -2.78 8.07
N VAL A 35 10.97 -2.69 7.50
CA VAL A 35 10.10 -3.84 7.28
C VAL A 35 10.72 -4.84 6.29
N ILE A 36 11.28 -4.37 5.19
CA ILE A 36 11.93 -5.24 4.19
C ILE A 36 13.15 -5.93 4.80
N ALA A 37 14.00 -5.21 5.54
CA ALA A 37 15.16 -5.78 6.21
C ALA A 37 14.76 -6.80 7.29
N ALA A 38 13.75 -6.48 8.12
CA ALA A 38 13.24 -7.38 9.14
C ALA A 38 12.62 -8.65 8.53
N THR A 39 11.90 -8.52 7.42
CA THR A 39 11.32 -9.67 6.71
C THR A 39 12.42 -10.51 6.06
N ALA A 40 13.44 -9.88 5.48
CA ALA A 40 14.57 -10.61 4.93
C ALA A 40 15.28 -11.45 6.01
N ALA A 41 15.51 -10.87 7.18
CA ALA A 41 16.05 -11.61 8.33
C ALA A 41 15.11 -12.74 8.81
N ALA A 42 13.80 -12.49 8.87
CA ALA A 42 12.81 -13.47 9.33
C ALA A 42 12.69 -14.71 8.42
N PHE A 43 12.94 -14.54 7.11
CA PHE A 43 12.83 -15.62 6.12
C PHE A 43 14.19 -16.08 5.57
N GLY A 44 15.30 -15.68 6.19
CA GLY A 44 16.66 -16.10 5.80
C GLY A 44 17.10 -15.61 4.43
N LEU A 45 16.56 -14.48 3.96
CA LEU A 45 16.93 -13.89 2.68
C LEU A 45 18.27 -13.12 2.81
N PRO A 46 19.14 -13.22 1.79
CA PRO A 46 20.41 -12.52 1.77
C PRO A 46 20.22 -10.99 1.75
N VAL A 47 20.96 -10.31 2.62
CA VAL A 47 20.91 -8.86 2.81
C VAL A 47 21.38 -8.08 1.58
N GLU A 48 22.21 -8.70 0.75
CA GLU A 48 22.67 -8.15 -0.53
C GLU A 48 21.50 -7.91 -1.49
N GLY A 49 20.47 -8.77 -1.44
CA GLY A 49 19.25 -8.59 -2.23
C GLY A 49 18.41 -7.39 -1.77
N VAL A 50 18.38 -7.14 -0.46
CA VAL A 50 17.69 -5.97 0.12
C VAL A 50 18.38 -4.68 -0.30
N ALA A 51 19.73 -4.67 -0.30
CA ALA A 51 20.52 -3.51 -0.70
C ALA A 51 20.25 -3.04 -2.14
N ILE A 52 19.94 -3.96 -3.06
CA ILE A 52 19.58 -3.62 -4.44
C ILE A 52 18.22 -2.88 -4.49
N ILE A 53 17.25 -3.33 -3.70
CA ILE A 53 15.92 -2.72 -3.64
C ILE A 53 15.97 -1.31 -3.03
N LEU A 54 16.90 -1.05 -2.12
CA LEU A 54 17.10 0.29 -1.55
C LEU A 54 17.36 1.36 -2.62
N GLY A 55 17.99 0.99 -3.74
CA GLY A 55 18.25 1.93 -4.84
C GLY A 55 16.96 2.48 -5.49
N VAL A 56 15.87 1.73 -5.43
CA VAL A 56 14.57 2.11 -6.01
C VAL A 56 13.48 2.36 -4.96
N ASP A 57 13.77 2.15 -3.67
CA ASP A 57 12.80 2.27 -2.58
C ASP A 57 12.09 3.62 -2.56
N ARG A 58 12.79 4.72 -2.88
CA ARG A 58 12.18 6.06 -2.93
C ARG A 58 11.07 6.19 -3.97
N VAL A 59 11.26 5.63 -5.17
CA VAL A 59 10.24 5.66 -6.22
C VAL A 59 9.08 4.74 -5.84
N MET A 60 9.39 3.56 -5.33
CA MET A 60 8.38 2.60 -4.86
C MET A 60 7.55 3.13 -3.69
N ASP A 61 8.16 3.91 -2.79
CA ASP A 61 7.48 4.50 -1.65
C ASP A 61 6.50 5.61 -2.07
N MET A 62 6.88 6.44 -3.04
CA MET A 62 5.97 7.41 -3.65
C MET A 62 4.79 6.72 -4.34
N ALA A 63 5.05 5.66 -5.11
CA ALA A 63 4.00 4.88 -5.77
C ALA A 63 3.04 4.24 -4.75
N ARG A 64 3.57 3.66 -3.67
CA ARG A 64 2.78 3.07 -2.58
C ARG A 64 1.89 4.11 -1.90
N THR A 65 2.45 5.29 -1.61
CA THR A 65 1.70 6.41 -1.03
C THR A 65 0.58 6.87 -1.96
N CYS A 66 0.86 7.00 -3.26
CA CYS A 66 -0.14 7.37 -4.27
C CYS A 66 -1.31 6.38 -4.31
N CYS A 67 -1.02 5.07 -4.39
CA CYS A 67 -2.06 4.04 -4.39
C CYS A 67 -2.87 4.03 -3.09
N ASN A 68 -2.21 4.23 -1.94
CA ASN A 68 -2.88 4.29 -0.63
C ASN A 68 -3.84 5.49 -0.53
N VAL A 69 -3.39 6.67 -0.95
CA VAL A 69 -4.24 7.88 -0.96
C VAL A 69 -5.41 7.70 -1.91
N PHE A 70 -5.16 7.22 -3.13
CA PHE A 70 -6.20 6.97 -4.13
C PHE A 70 -7.26 5.98 -3.63
N GLY A 71 -6.83 4.86 -3.03
CA GLY A 71 -7.73 3.87 -2.43
C GLY A 71 -8.56 4.44 -1.28
N ASN A 72 -7.96 5.25 -0.41
CA ASN A 72 -8.68 5.91 0.68
C ASN A 72 -9.72 6.91 0.14
N CYS A 73 -9.38 7.73 -0.86
CA CYS A 73 -10.34 8.66 -1.48
C CYS A 73 -11.54 7.92 -2.07
N ILE A 74 -11.31 6.83 -2.80
CA ILE A 74 -12.38 6.00 -3.34
C ILE A 74 -13.21 5.38 -2.22
N ALA A 75 -12.57 4.82 -1.19
CA ALA A 75 -13.26 4.22 -0.06
C ALA A 75 -14.16 5.23 0.65
N THR A 76 -13.70 6.47 0.85
CA THR A 76 -14.51 7.55 1.42
C THR A 76 -15.77 7.82 0.59
N VAL A 77 -15.65 7.92 -0.73
CA VAL A 77 -16.81 8.14 -1.62
C VAL A 77 -17.78 6.95 -1.58
N ILE A 78 -17.27 5.72 -1.56
CA ILE A 78 -18.09 4.51 -1.48
C ILE A 78 -18.85 4.46 -0.15
N VAL A 79 -18.16 4.71 0.97
CA VAL A 79 -18.76 4.72 2.31
C VAL A 79 -19.80 5.83 2.44
N ALA A 80 -19.50 7.05 1.96
CA ALA A 80 -20.45 8.17 2.00
C ALA A 80 -21.72 7.88 1.19
N ARG A 81 -21.60 7.16 0.06
CA ARG A 81 -22.77 6.68 -0.70
C ARG A 81 -23.55 5.62 0.07
N TRP A 82 -22.87 4.70 0.74
CA TRP A 82 -23.52 3.64 1.52
C TRP A 82 -24.28 4.18 2.73
N GLU A 83 -23.70 5.17 3.43
CA GLU A 83 -24.30 5.88 4.56
C GLU A 83 -25.38 6.91 4.12
N LYS A 84 -25.62 7.06 2.81
CA LYS A 84 -26.55 8.04 2.21
C LYS A 84 -26.21 9.50 2.51
N GLU A 85 -24.99 9.79 2.97
CA GLU A 85 -24.47 11.15 3.13
C GLU A 85 -24.12 11.81 1.79
N LEU A 86 -24.07 11.01 0.71
CA LEU A 86 -23.81 11.48 -0.65
C LEU A 86 -24.96 11.08 -1.61
N PRO A 87 -26.12 11.77 -1.57
CA PRO A 87 -27.26 11.50 -2.42
C PRO A 87 -26.95 11.74 -3.89
N ASN A 88 -27.60 11.01 -4.79
CA ASN A 88 -27.41 11.20 -6.22
C ASN A 88 -27.86 12.60 -6.69
N GLU A 89 -28.86 13.22 -6.05
CA GLU A 89 -29.31 14.56 -6.42
C GLU A 89 -28.19 15.60 -6.20
N VAL A 90 -27.49 15.52 -5.06
CA VAL A 90 -26.37 16.42 -4.70
C VAL A 90 -25.20 16.27 -5.66
N LEU A 91 -24.91 15.03 -6.11
CA LEU A 91 -23.88 14.78 -7.11
C LEU A 91 -24.24 15.40 -8.47
N VAL A 92 -25.47 15.20 -8.95
CA VAL A 92 -25.91 15.73 -10.24
C VAL A 92 -25.87 17.25 -10.26
N GLU A 93 -26.26 17.90 -9.17
CA GLU A 93 -26.21 19.36 -9.04
C GLU A 93 -24.77 19.90 -8.99
N ALA A 94 -23.87 19.19 -8.29
CA ALA A 94 -22.44 19.53 -8.25
C ALA A 94 -21.75 19.37 -9.62
N TYR A 95 -22.07 18.30 -10.37
CA TYR A 95 -21.55 18.10 -11.73
C TYR A 95 -22.09 19.14 -12.72
N ALA A 96 -23.34 19.58 -12.57
CA ALA A 96 -23.94 20.61 -13.43
C ALA A 96 -23.28 21.97 -13.22
N LYS A 97 -23.03 22.39 -11.97
CA LYS A 97 -22.34 23.65 -11.68
C LYS A 97 -20.91 23.73 -12.22
N SER A 98 -20.19 22.61 -12.25
CA SER A 98 -18.80 22.57 -12.73
C SER A 98 -18.64 22.73 -14.25
N TYR A 99 -19.73 22.75 -15.02
CA TYR A 99 -19.72 22.95 -16.47
C TYR A 99 -20.16 24.36 -16.90
N ASP A 100 -20.79 25.13 -16.01
CA ASP A 100 -21.26 26.50 -16.26
C ASP A 100 -20.27 27.59 -15.78
N ASP A 101 -19.18 27.21 -15.11
CA ASP A 101 -18.00 28.04 -14.78
C ASP A 101 -16.84 27.76 -15.76
#